data_AF-A0A8T0RE88-F1
#
_entry.id   AF-A0A8T0RE88-F1
#
_cell.length_a   1.000
_cell.length_b   1.000
_cell.length_c   1.000
_cell.angle_alpha   90.00
_cell.angle_beta   90.00
_cell.angle_gamma   90.00
#
_symmetry.space_group_name_H-M   'P 1'
#
loop_
_entity.id
_entity.type
_entity.pdbx_description
1 polymer ?
#
loop_
_entity_poly.entity_id
_entity_poly.type
_entity_poly.pdbx_seq_one_letter_code
_entity_poly.pdbx_strand_id
1 'polypeptide(L)'
;MVRLHPLPSYLVLVTAILATGGRGASLCRQDQSAALLSLKASFRLPDTYSNCLWFPVQGGKVNTNCCTWEGVTCDGTLDHVTALDLSDLCISGNLSSSDIFKLTSLRSLSLAFNNFDASP
;
A
#
# COMPACT_ATOMS: atom_id res chain seq x y z
N MET A 1 -27.02 51.79 10.07
CA MET A 1 -25.92 51.18 10.85
C MET A 1 -26.46 49.91 11.49
N VAL A 2 -26.07 48.73 10.99
CA VAL A 2 -26.48 47.44 11.58
C VAL A 2 -25.53 47.12 12.73
N ARG A 3 -26.05 46.98 13.96
CA ARG A 3 -25.27 46.50 15.10
C ARG A 3 -25.12 44.99 15.03
N LEU A 4 -23.90 44.52 14.79
CA LEU A 4 -23.51 43.12 14.90
C LEU A 4 -23.47 42.75 16.40
N HIS A 5 -24.32 41.83 16.83
CA HIS A 5 -24.26 41.27 18.19
C HIS A 5 -23.25 40.11 18.22
N PRO A 6 -22.41 39.98 19.26
CA PRO A 6 -21.47 38.87 19.37
C PRO A 6 -22.24 37.57 19.62
N LEU A 7 -21.97 36.54 18.80
CA LEU A 7 -22.55 35.21 19.00
C LEU A 7 -22.03 34.58 20.31
N PRO A 8 -22.87 33.82 21.03
CA PRO A 8 -22.46 33.16 22.27
C PRO A 8 -21.31 32.17 22.05
N SER A 9 -20.30 32.26 22.92
CA SER A 9 -19.02 31.52 22.89
C SER A 9 -19.14 30.00 22.83
N TYR A 10 -20.33 29.45 23.09
CA TYR A 10 -20.58 28.01 23.08
C TYR A 10 -20.46 27.37 21.68
N LEU A 11 -20.69 28.14 20.61
CA LEU A 11 -20.52 27.67 19.22
C LEU A 11 -19.06 27.38 18.84
N VAL A 12 -18.09 27.93 19.56
CA VAL A 12 -16.66 27.69 19.32
C VAL A 12 -16.22 26.33 19.90
N LEU A 13 -16.96 25.78 20.85
CA LEU A 13 -16.59 24.52 21.54
C LEU A 13 -16.98 23.26 20.77
N VAL A 14 -17.88 23.35 19.78
CA VAL A 14 -18.36 22.17 19.01
C VAL A 14 -17.37 21.75 17.91
N THR A 15 -16.39 22.58 17.57
CA THR A 15 -15.35 22.26 16.56
C THR A 15 -14.03 21.77 17.16
N ALA A 16 -13.93 21.63 18.48
CA ALA A 16 -12.92 20.76 19.07
C ALA A 16 -13.36 19.29 18.89
N ILE A 17 -13.54 18.89 17.62
CA ILE A 17 -13.39 17.51 17.23
C ILE A 17 -12.07 17.12 17.83
N LEU A 18 -12.11 16.21 18.81
CA LEU A 18 -10.95 15.46 19.22
C LEU A 18 -10.45 14.76 17.96
N ALA A 19 -9.60 15.46 17.20
CA ALA A 19 -8.50 14.85 16.52
C ALA A 19 -7.63 14.28 17.64
N THR A 20 -8.13 13.17 18.20
CA THR A 20 -7.27 12.08 18.62
C THR A 20 -6.60 11.63 17.34
N GLY A 21 -5.60 12.42 16.91
CA GLY A 21 -4.44 11.91 16.21
C GLY A 21 -3.70 11.04 17.21
N GLY A 22 -4.36 9.96 17.67
CA GLY A 22 -3.62 8.75 17.92
C GLY A 22 -2.82 8.57 16.64
N ARG A 23 -1.50 8.54 16.77
CA ARG A 23 -0.64 7.88 15.78
C ARG A 23 -1.01 6.39 15.84
N GLY A 24 -2.27 6.06 15.59
CA GLY A 24 -2.73 4.72 15.31
C GLY A 24 -1.96 4.34 14.06
N ALA A 25 -1.29 3.19 14.12
CA ALA A 25 -0.46 2.65 13.07
C ALA A 25 -0.99 3.11 11.71
N SER A 26 -0.26 4.02 11.08
CA SER A 26 -0.72 4.80 9.95
C SER A 26 -1.03 3.80 8.84
N LEU A 27 -2.34 3.62 8.61
CA LEU A 27 -2.84 2.60 7.71
C LEU A 27 -2.43 3.02 6.31
N CYS A 28 -1.63 2.19 5.64
CA CYS A 28 -1.41 2.29 4.21
C CYS A 28 -2.69 2.68 3.46
N ARG A 29 -2.57 3.65 2.56
CA ARG A 29 -3.71 4.19 1.81
C ARG A 29 -4.40 3.05 1.02
N GLN A 30 -5.72 3.09 0.99
CA GLN A 30 -6.53 1.98 0.45
C GLN A 30 -6.21 1.67 -1.02
N ASP A 31 -5.93 2.69 -1.82
CA ASP A 31 -5.51 2.54 -3.22
C ASP A 31 -4.12 1.88 -3.35
N GLN A 32 -3.19 2.13 -2.42
CA GLN A 32 -1.86 1.51 -2.45
C GLN A 32 -1.95 0.02 -2.16
N SER A 33 -2.70 -0.36 -1.11
CA SER A 33 -2.94 -1.77 -0.81
C SER A 33 -3.74 -2.47 -1.91
N ALA A 34 -4.72 -1.80 -2.52
CA ALA A 34 -5.48 -2.34 -3.65
C ALA A 34 -4.59 -2.52 -4.89
N ALA A 35 -3.70 -1.57 -5.19
CA ALA A 35 -2.75 -1.69 -6.29
C ALA A 35 -1.78 -2.86 -6.09
N LEU A 36 -1.24 -3.02 -4.87
CA LEU A 36 -0.39 -4.17 -4.53
C LEU A 36 -1.12 -5.51 -4.66
N LEU A 37 -2.39 -5.58 -4.26
CA LEU A 37 -3.20 -6.80 -4.38
C LEU A 37 -3.55 -7.12 -5.84
N SER A 38 -3.81 -6.10 -6.65
CA SER A 38 -4.03 -6.26 -8.09
C SER A 38 -2.76 -6.71 -8.81
N LEU A 39 -1.62 -6.07 -8.50
CA LEU A 39 -0.31 -6.49 -8.99
C LEU A 39 0.00 -7.94 -8.62
N LYS A 40 -0.27 -8.35 -7.37
CA LYS A 40 -0.15 -9.75 -6.96
C LYS A 40 -0.98 -10.68 -7.84
N ALA A 41 -2.25 -10.35 -8.09
CA ALA A 41 -3.15 -11.17 -8.89
C ALA A 41 -2.70 -11.31 -10.35
N SER A 42 -1.82 -10.42 -10.82
CA SER A 42 -1.22 -10.51 -12.16
C SER A 42 -0.13 -11.57 -12.30
N PHE A 43 0.47 -12.01 -11.18
CA PHE A 43 1.51 -13.02 -11.19
C PHE A 43 0.94 -14.44 -11.09
N ARG A 44 1.57 -15.37 -11.81
CA ARG A 44 1.36 -16.79 -11.65
C ARG A 44 2.27 -17.29 -10.53
N LEU A 45 1.64 -17.86 -9.51
CA LEU A 45 2.33 -18.55 -8.42
C LEU A 45 2.54 -20.02 -8.82
N PRO A 46 3.65 -20.66 -8.42
CA PRO A 46 3.86 -22.08 -8.69
C PRO A 46 2.82 -22.93 -7.94
N ASP A 47 2.28 -23.94 -8.64
CA ASP A 47 1.17 -24.77 -8.16
C ASP A 47 1.57 -25.75 -7.03
N THR A 48 2.87 -25.93 -6.73
CA THR A 48 3.28 -26.95 -5.76
C THR A 48 4.62 -26.63 -5.09
N TYR A 49 4.70 -26.94 -3.79
CA TYR A 49 5.83 -26.81 -2.86
C TYR A 49 7.19 -27.16 -3.46
N SER A 50 7.95 -26.14 -3.82
CA SER A 50 9.39 -26.26 -4.10
C SER A 50 10.03 -24.95 -3.69
N ASN A 51 10.65 -24.91 -2.50
CA ASN A 51 11.66 -23.94 -2.01
C ASN A 51 11.48 -22.42 -2.22
N CYS A 52 10.37 -21.96 -2.80
CA CYS A 52 10.08 -20.55 -3.05
C CYS A 52 9.56 -19.89 -1.78
N LEU A 53 10.01 -18.67 -1.49
CA LEU A 53 9.51 -17.95 -0.33
C LEU A 53 8.00 -17.71 -0.48
N TRP A 54 7.29 -17.91 0.64
CA TRP A 54 5.87 -17.63 0.76
C TRP A 54 5.63 -16.17 0.37
N PHE A 55 4.86 -15.94 -0.71
CA PHE A 55 4.54 -14.59 -1.17
C PHE A 55 3.95 -13.77 -0.02
N PRO A 56 4.65 -12.76 0.53
CA PRO A 56 4.28 -12.12 1.80
C PRO A 56 2.94 -11.35 1.75
N VAL A 57 2.47 -11.03 0.54
CA VAL A 57 1.14 -10.44 0.32
C VAL A 57 0.03 -11.52 0.36
N GLN A 58 0.33 -12.78 0.63
CA GLN A 58 -0.67 -13.81 0.97
C GLN A 58 -1.38 -13.45 2.28
N GLY A 59 -2.62 -12.96 2.16
CA GLY A 59 -3.47 -12.62 3.30
C GLY A 59 -3.62 -11.12 3.55
N GLY A 60 -2.93 -10.27 2.80
CA GLY A 60 -3.13 -8.82 2.85
C GLY A 60 -4.56 -8.46 2.46
N LYS A 61 -5.32 -7.84 3.37
CA LYS A 61 -6.63 -7.26 3.05
C LYS A 61 -6.41 -5.82 2.62
N VAL A 62 -7.26 -5.30 1.73
CA VAL A 62 -7.27 -3.89 1.25
C VAL A 62 -7.37 -2.85 2.40
N ASN A 63 -7.66 -3.29 3.62
CA ASN A 63 -7.79 -2.44 4.81
C ASN A 63 -6.74 -2.70 5.90
N THR A 64 -5.74 -3.54 5.63
CA THR A 64 -4.58 -3.74 6.52
C THR A 64 -3.46 -2.80 6.15
N ASN A 65 -2.63 -2.43 7.13
CA ASN A 65 -1.48 -1.56 6.88
C ASN A 65 -0.47 -2.27 5.96
N CYS A 66 -0.51 -1.99 4.65
CA CYS A 66 0.38 -2.59 3.67
C CYS A 66 1.87 -2.29 3.90
N CYS A 67 2.20 -1.23 4.64
CA CYS A 67 3.57 -0.89 4.99
C CYS A 67 4.20 -1.88 5.98
N THR A 68 3.40 -2.78 6.57
CA THR A 68 3.88 -3.90 7.37
C THR A 68 3.92 -5.20 6.59
N TRP A 69 3.54 -5.21 5.31
CA TRP A 69 3.69 -6.40 4.47
C TRP A 69 5.16 -6.60 4.16
N GLU A 70 5.62 -7.84 4.24
CA GLU A 70 7.00 -8.16 3.89
C GLU A 70 7.27 -7.83 2.42
N GLY A 71 8.47 -7.31 2.14
CA GLY A 71 8.84 -6.76 0.85
C GLY A 71 8.29 -5.35 0.55
N VAL A 72 7.40 -4.77 1.37
CA VAL A 72 6.87 -3.41 1.15
C VAL A 72 7.60 -2.40 2.01
N THR A 73 8.11 -1.33 1.41
CA THR A 73 8.65 -0.16 2.12
C THR A 73 7.80 1.06 1.82
N CYS A 74 7.38 1.78 2.87
CA CYS A 74 6.66 3.03 2.74
C CYS A 74 7.48 4.23 3.18
N ASP A 75 7.15 5.38 2.61
CA ASP A 75 7.54 6.70 3.12
C ASP A 75 6.83 6.96 4.47
N GLY A 76 7.61 7.29 5.51
CA GLY A 76 7.12 7.51 6.88
C GLY A 76 6.31 8.80 7.10
N THR A 77 6.04 9.58 6.06
CA THR A 77 5.27 10.83 6.11
C THR A 77 3.89 10.74 5.45
N LEU A 78 3.70 9.81 4.49
CA LEU A 78 2.48 9.73 3.67
C LEU A 78 1.94 8.30 3.48
N ASP A 79 2.55 7.28 4.10
CA ASP A 79 2.20 5.85 3.92
C ASP A 79 2.16 5.42 2.45
N HIS A 80 2.95 6.08 1.60
CA HIS A 80 3.07 5.76 0.19
C HIS A 80 4.11 4.68 0.00
N VAL A 81 3.80 3.68 -0.84
CA VAL A 81 4.75 2.62 -1.18
C VAL A 81 5.87 3.22 -2.03
N THR A 82 7.12 3.09 -1.56
CA THR A 82 8.32 3.63 -2.21
C THR A 82 9.29 2.55 -2.65
N ALA A 83 9.30 1.38 -2.01
CA ALA A 83 10.02 0.23 -2.50
C ALA A 83 9.17 -1.04 -2.41
N LEU A 84 9.35 -1.92 -3.38
CA LEU A 84 8.74 -3.24 -3.42
C LEU A 84 9.81 -4.28 -3.76
N ASP A 85 10.04 -5.20 -2.84
CA ASP A 85 10.89 -6.36 -3.05
C ASP A 85 10.02 -7.61 -3.25
N LEU A 86 10.02 -8.11 -4.49
CA LEU A 86 9.35 -9.34 -4.86
C LEU A 86 10.36 -10.44 -5.20
N SER A 87 11.61 -10.33 -4.75
CA SER A 87 12.64 -11.30 -5.09
C SER A 87 12.46 -12.67 -4.44
N ASP A 88 12.91 -13.72 -5.14
CA ASP A 88 12.91 -15.11 -4.64
C ASP A 88 11.51 -15.67 -4.25
N LEU A 89 10.47 -15.15 -4.92
CA LEU A 89 9.08 -15.58 -4.71
C LEU A 89 8.63 -16.63 -5.75
N CYS A 90 9.53 -16.99 -6.67
CA CYS A 90 9.26 -17.83 -7.84
C CYS A 90 8.02 -17.42 -8.64
N ILE A 91 7.73 -16.12 -8.65
CA ILE A 91 6.64 -15.59 -9.45
C ILE A 91 7.01 -15.62 -10.93
N SER A 92 6.01 -15.88 -11.76
CA SER A 92 6.11 -15.81 -13.22
C SER A 92 4.94 -15.02 -13.79
N GLY A 93 4.99 -14.71 -15.08
CA GLY A 93 3.95 -13.94 -15.77
C GLY A 93 4.47 -12.62 -16.32
N ASN A 94 3.57 -11.77 -16.77
CA ASN A 94 3.93 -10.54 -17.46
C ASN A 94 3.62 -9.33 -16.57
N LEU A 95 4.62 -8.47 -16.37
CA LEU A 95 4.48 -7.17 -15.70
C LEU A 95 3.63 -6.15 -16.46
N SER A 96 3.00 -6.56 -17.57
CA SER A 96 2.06 -5.77 -18.36
C SER A 96 0.80 -5.34 -17.59
N SER A 97 0.64 -5.73 -16.31
CA SER A 97 -0.39 -5.15 -15.46
C SER A 97 -0.12 -3.65 -15.29
N SER A 98 -1.07 -2.82 -15.71
CA SER A 98 -1.04 -1.37 -15.46
C SER A 98 -1.03 -1.00 -13.98
N ASP A 99 -1.18 -1.98 -13.10
CA ASP A 99 -1.23 -1.86 -11.65
C ASP A 99 0.08 -1.37 -11.03
N ILE A 100 1.24 -1.71 -11.60
CA ILE A 100 2.50 -1.19 -11.06
C ILE A 100 2.63 0.33 -11.24
N PHE A 101 2.03 0.87 -12.31
CA PHE A 101 1.97 2.31 -12.56
C PHE A 101 0.99 3.04 -11.61
N LYS A 102 0.11 2.33 -10.91
CA LYS A 102 -0.74 2.91 -9.86
C LYS A 102 0.06 3.23 -8.59
N LEU A 103 1.21 2.57 -8.39
CA LEU A 103 2.16 2.88 -7.32
C LEU A 103 3.05 4.06 -7.74
N THR A 104 2.47 5.25 -7.87
CA THR A 104 3.14 6.44 -8.43
C THR A 104 4.33 6.94 -7.63
N SER A 105 4.45 6.53 -6.37
CA SER A 105 5.57 6.87 -5.48
C SER A 105 6.66 5.80 -5.44
N LEU A 106 6.51 4.70 -6.19
CA LEU A 106 7.47 3.60 -6.24
C LEU A 106 8.78 4.06 -6.88
N ARG A 107 9.89 3.85 -6.18
CA ARG A 107 11.25 4.25 -6.59
C ARG A 107 12.16 3.04 -6.76
N SER A 108 11.86 1.94 -6.09
CA SER A 108 12.65 0.72 -6.14
C SER A 108 11.73 -0.49 -6.31
N LEU A 109 12.08 -1.34 -7.26
CA LEU A 109 11.41 -2.59 -7.55
C LEU A 109 12.46 -3.68 -7.73
N SER A 110 12.42 -4.70 -6.89
CA SER A 110 13.23 -5.91 -7.05
C SER A 110 12.35 -7.05 -7.55
N LEU A 111 12.78 -7.66 -8.66
CA LEU A 111 12.18 -8.84 -9.26
C LEU A 111 13.19 -9.99 -9.37
N ALA A 112 14.33 -9.88 -8.68
CA ALA A 112 15.44 -10.81 -8.78
C ALA A 112 15.02 -12.23 -8.37
N PHE A 113 15.71 -13.25 -8.91
CA PHE A 113 15.50 -14.66 -8.54
C PHE A 113 14.04 -15.13 -8.72
N ASN A 114 13.36 -14.61 -9.74
CA ASN A 114 12.02 -15.05 -10.13
C ASN A 114 12.03 -15.72 -11.52
N ASN A 115 10.92 -16.39 -11.85
CA ASN A 115 10.75 -17.08 -13.13
C ASN A 115 10.00 -16.21 -14.14
N PHE A 116 10.49 -14.98 -14.34
CA PHE A 116 10.08 -14.19 -15.48
C PHE A 116 10.79 -14.77 -16.70
N ASP A 117 10.15 -15.75 -17.35
CA ASP A 117 10.63 -16.26 -18.63
C ASP A 117 10.89 -15.06 -19.54
N ALA A 118 12.13 -14.91 -19.99
CA ALA A 118 12.49 -13.93 -20.98
C ALA A 118 11.72 -14.28 -22.26
N SER A 119 10.53 -13.69 -22.43
CA SER A 119 9.89 -13.68 -23.74
C SER A 119 10.82 -12.89 -24.69
N PRO A 120 11.05 -13.39 -25.92
CA PRO A 120 12.16 -13.01 -26.80
C PRO A 120 12.29 -11.51 -27.08
#